data_AF-A0A7X1NWS0-F1
#
_entry.id   AF-A0A7X1NWS0-F1
#
_cell.length_a   1.000
_cell.length_b   1.000
_cell.length_c   1.000
_cell.angle_alpha   90.00
_cell.angle_beta   90.00
_cell.angle_gamma   90.00
#
_symmetry.space_group_name_H-M   'P 1'
#
loop_
_entity.id
_entity.type
_entity.pdbx_description
1 polymer ?
#
loop_
_entity_poly.entity_id
_entity_poly.type
_entity_poly.pdbx_seq_one_letter_code
_entity_poly.pdbx_strand_id
1 'polypeptide(L)' 'MSQLTMEELASYFFYAQGNEGPYTLHDFVRLIAELGLGRANEVREDVVQQIAGGRRLPVIRAELVA' A
#
# COMPACT_ATOMS: atom_id res chain seq x y z
N MET A 1 -1.73 17.50 2.10
CA MET A 1 -1.04 16.26 2.51
C MET A 1 0.30 16.23 1.81
N SER A 2 1.44 16.07 2.51
CA SER A 2 2.74 15.91 1.84
C SER A 2 2.75 14.62 1.03
N GLN A 3 3.33 14.66 -0.17
CA GLN A 3 3.64 13.43 -0.92
C GLN A 3 4.77 12.71 -0.19
N LEU A 4 4.54 11.43 0.08
CA LEU A 4 5.51 10.52 0.68
C LEU A 4 6.40 9.93 -0.42
N THR A 5 7.65 9.67 -0.10
CA THR A 5 8.56 8.90 -0.95
C THR A 5 8.14 7.44 -1.04
N MET A 6 8.79 6.68 -1.94
CA MET A 6 8.58 5.24 -2.07
C MET A 6 8.79 4.50 -0.74
N GLU A 7 9.88 4.83 -0.04
CA GLU A 7 10.30 4.19 1.20
C GLU A 7 9.33 4.53 2.33
N GLU A 8 8.89 5.79 2.38
CA GLU A 8 7.89 6.25 3.34
C GLU A 8 6.53 5.59 3.11
N LEU A 9 6.07 5.46 1.86
CA LEU A 9 4.83 4.76 1.54
C LEU A 9 4.91 3.27 1.85
N ALA A 10 6.01 2.62 1.49
CA ALA A 10 6.19 1.19 1.77
C ALA A 10 6.17 0.93 3.27
N SER A 11 6.86 1.78 4.05
CA SER A 11 6.85 1.72 5.51
C SER A 11 5.46 2.02 6.07
N TYR A 12 4.77 3.03 5.54
CA TYR A 12 3.41 3.40 5.94
C TYR A 12 2.42 2.24 5.78
N PHE A 13 2.41 1.59 4.61
CA PHE A 13 1.57 0.41 4.37
C PHE A 13 1.96 -0.79 5.24
N PHE A 14 3.27 -1.00 5.43
CA PHE A 14 3.77 -2.08 6.27
C PHE A 14 3.40 -1.91 7.75
N TYR A 15 3.42 -0.68 8.28
CA TYR A 15 2.96 -0.42 9.64
C TYR A 15 1.44 -0.47 9.78
N ALA A 16 0.70 -0.09 8.73
CA ALA A 16 -0.75 -0.07 8.74
C ALA A 16 -1.42 -1.45 8.91
N GLN A 17 -0.77 -2.54 8.50
CA GLN A 17 -1.25 -3.90 8.77
C GLN A 17 -1.04 -4.37 10.22
N GLY A 18 -0.20 -3.67 11.02
CA GLY A 18 0.15 -4.05 12.38
C GLY A 18 1.34 -5.02 12.51
N ASN A 19 1.78 -5.28 13.74
CA ASN A 19 2.83 -6.26 14.05
C ASN A 19 2.31 -7.65 13.70
N GLU A 20 2.93 -8.32 12.70
CA GLU A 20 2.59 -9.64 12.14
C GLU A 20 1.57 -9.66 10.99
N GLY A 21 1.33 -8.53 10.32
CA GLY A 21 0.53 -8.53 9.09
C GLY A 21 1.08 -9.47 8.00
N PRO A 22 0.23 -9.97 7.10
CA PRO A 22 0.57 -11.04 6.14
C PRO A 22 1.49 -10.59 5.00
N TYR A 23 1.77 -9.30 4.88
CA TYR A 23 2.52 -8.72 3.76
C TYR A 23 3.91 -8.29 4.18
N THR A 24 4.87 -8.48 3.28
CA THR A 24 6.24 -8.04 3.47
C THR A 24 6.43 -6.62 2.94
N LEU A 25 7.51 -5.96 3.35
CA LEU A 25 7.89 -4.64 2.81
C LEU A 25 8.05 -4.68 1.28
N HIS A 26 8.56 -5.79 0.75
CA HIS A 26 8.74 -6.00 -0.69
C HIS A 26 7.40 -6.00 -1.45
N ASP A 27 6.35 -6.55 -0.85
CA ASP A 27 5.01 -6.57 -1.45
C ASP A 27 4.46 -5.14 -1.62
N PHE A 28 4.72 -4.25 -0.65
CA PHE A 28 4.32 -2.85 -0.71
C PHE A 28 5.16 -2.03 -1.69
N VAL A 29 6.48 -2.26 -1.75
CA VAL A 29 7.35 -1.66 -2.78
C VAL A 29 6.81 -2.01 -4.17
N ARG A 30 6.44 -3.27 -4.39
CA ARG A 30 5.87 -3.71 -5.66
C ARG A 30 4.52 -3.04 -5.96
N LEU A 31 3.63 -2.95 -4.96
CA LEU A 31 2.35 -2.25 -5.12
C LEU A 31 2.55 -0.79 -5.56
N ILE A 32 3.45 -0.06 -4.91
CA ILE A 32 3.74 1.35 -5.23
C ILE A 32 4.34 1.46 -6.64
N ALA A 33 5.24 0.55 -7.01
CA ALA A 33 5.83 0.52 -8.35
C ALA A 33 4.79 0.30 -9.45
N GLU A 34 3.81 -0.58 -9.21
CA GLU A 34 2.73 -0.87 -10.17
C GLU A 34 1.71 0.28 -10.27
N LEU A 35 1.41 0.97 -9.16
CA LEU A 35 0.51 2.14 -9.15
C LEU A 35 1.19 3.42 -9.67
N GLY A 36 2.49 3.54 -9.49
CA GLY A 36 3.23 4.79 -9.61
C GLY A 36 3.12 5.65 -8.34
N LEU A 37 4.20 6.38 -8.02
CA LEU A 37 4.33 7.12 -6.76
C LEU A 37 3.22 8.16 -6.52
N GLY A 38 2.78 8.83 -7.58
CA GLY A 38 1.70 9.83 -7.52
C GLY A 38 0.38 9.19 -7.12
N ARG A 39 -0.09 8.21 -7.89
CA ARG A 39 -1.35 7.49 -7.62
C ARG A 39 -1.30 6.78 -6.27
N ALA A 40 -0.18 6.15 -5.92
CA ALA A 40 -0.01 5.49 -4.63
C ALA A 40 -0.17 6.47 -3.44
N ASN A 41 0.26 7.73 -3.59
CA ASN A 41 0.02 8.77 -2.60
C ASN A 41 -1.44 9.21 -2.54
N GLU A 42 -2.13 9.27 -3.69
CA GLU A 42 -3.55 9.63 -3.77
C GLU A 42 -4.44 8.59 -3.07
N VAL A 43 -4.16 7.29 -3.28
CA VAL A 43 -4.98 6.18 -2.75
C VAL A 43 -4.47 5.60 -1.43
N ARG A 44 -3.47 6.24 -0.80
CA ARG A 44 -2.76 5.65 0.35
C ARG A 44 -3.67 5.33 1.54
N GLU A 45 -4.67 6.17 1.81
CA GLU A 45 -5.62 5.93 2.91
C GLU A 45 -6.57 4.78 2.59
N ASP A 46 -7.06 4.70 1.35
CA ASP A 46 -7.93 3.60 0.90
C ASP A 46 -7.21 2.25 0.96
N VAL A 47 -5.94 2.22 0.53
CA VAL A 47 -5.09 1.03 0.62
C VAL A 47 -4.94 0.59 2.08
N VAL A 48 -4.67 1.52 2.99
CA VAL A 48 -4.56 1.23 4.43
C VAL A 48 -5.87 0.69 5.01
N GLN A 49 -7.01 1.30 4.68
CA GLN A 49 -8.32 0.83 5.13
C GLN A 49 -8.62 -0.60 4.65
N GLN A 50 -8.27 -0.91 3.40
CA GLN A 50 -8.44 -2.26 2.85
C GLN A 50 -7.51 -3.28 3.51
N ILE A 51 -6.27 -2.90 3.79
CA ILE A 51 -5.30 -3.73 4.53
C ILE A 51 -5.80 -4.01 5.96
N ALA A 52 -6.24 -2.97 6.68
CA ALA A 52 -6.78 -3.10 8.03
C ALA A 52 -8.07 -3.95 8.05
N GLY A 53 -8.86 -3.91 6.99
CA GLY A 53 -10.02 -4.79 6.76
C GLY A 53 -9.66 -6.24 6.39
N GLY A 54 -8.37 -6.61 6.39
CA GLY A 54 -7.92 -7.97 6.10
C GLY A 54 -8.00 -8.37 4.63
N ARG A 55 -8.16 -7.41 3.70
CA ARG A 55 -8.19 -7.73 2.27
C ARG A 55 -6.83 -8.24 1.78
N ARG A 56 -6.90 -9.10 0.77
CA ARG A 56 -5.73 -9.66 0.07
C ARG A 56 -5.05 -8.60 -0.80
N LEU A 57 -3.75 -8.38 -0.62
CA LEU A 57 -2.98 -7.40 -1.41
C LEU A 57 -3.11 -7.57 -2.94
N PRO A 58 -3.13 -8.79 -3.51
CA PRO A 58 -3.37 -8.97 -4.94
C PRO A 58 -4.72 -8.44 -5.43
N VAL A 59 -5.75 -8.44 -4.58
CA VAL A 59 -7.09 -7.91 -4.91
C VAL A 59 -7.05 -6.39 -4.91
N ILE A 60 -6.48 -5.79 -3.86
CA ILE A 60 -6.26 -4.34 -3.75
C ILE A 60 -5.53 -3.82 -5.00
N ARG A 61 -4.48 -4.54 -5.41
CA ARG A 61 -3.68 -4.22 -6.60
C ARG A 61 -4.49 -4.30 -7.90
N ALA A 62 -5.27 -5.36 -8.08
CA ALA A 62 -6.09 -5.51 -9.29
C ALA A 62 -7.16 -4.43 -9.41
N GLU A 63 -7.78 -4.02 -8.30
CA GLU A 63 -8.80 -2.96 -8.28
C GLU A 63 -8.21 -1.56 -8.54
N LEU A 64 -6.96 -1.32 -8.13
CA LEU A 64 -6.34 0.00 -8.23
C LEU A 64 -5.47 0.20 -9.48
N VAL A 65 -5.04 -0.86 -10.17
CA VAL A 65 -4.26 -0.77 -11.41
C VAL A 65 -5.15 -0.78 -12.67
N ALA A 66 -6.39 -1.27 -12.55
CA ALA A 66 -7.41 -1.18 -13.60
C ALA A 66 -7.82 0.28 -13.89
#